data_AF-A0A7X6D6C6-F1
#
_entry.id   AF-A0A7X6D6C6-F1
#
_cell.length_a   1.000
_cell.length_b   1.000
_cell.length_c   1.000
_cell.angle_alpha   90.00
_cell.angle_beta   90.00
_cell.angle_gamma   90.00
#
_symmetry.space_group_name_H-M   'P 1'
#
loop_
_entity.id
_entity.type
_entity.pdbx_description
1 polymer ?
#
loop_
_entity_poly.entity_id
_entity_poly.type
_entity_poly.pdbx_seq_one_letter_code
_entity_poly.pdbx_strand_id
1 'polypeptide(L)'
;MENIQKEKTRFFIEEDGHLVGEVRWRVLPSGDFDVNGTFVNPDRRGEGIAERLVLEVFKKAEAENVKILPSCSYVANYLDDHEEYRDLLI
;
A
#
# COMPACT_ATOMS: atom_id res chain seq x y z
N MET A 1 1.75 -17.29 -7.98
CA MET A 1 1.29 -15.93 -8.30
C MET A 1 0.25 -15.60 -7.24
N GLU A 2 0.62 -14.91 -6.16
CA GLU A 2 -0.39 -14.46 -5.19
C GLU A 2 -1.29 -13.42 -5.89
N ASN A 3 -2.60 -13.65 -5.81
CA ASN A 3 -3.59 -12.78 -6.44
C ASN A 3 -3.88 -11.61 -5.49
N ILE A 4 -3.29 -10.45 -5.77
CA ILE A 4 -3.65 -9.21 -5.07
C ILE A 4 -5.08 -8.85 -5.47
N GLN A 5 -5.98 -8.90 -4.50
CA GLN A 5 -7.37 -8.51 -4.64
C GLN A 5 -7.49 -7.00 -4.46
N LYS A 6 -8.33 -6.38 -5.30
CA LYS A 6 -8.46 -4.92 -5.38
C LYS A 6 -9.85 -4.46 -4.97
N GLU A 7 -9.91 -3.61 -3.94
CA GLU A 7 -11.12 -2.91 -3.52
C GLU A 7 -10.94 -1.39 -3.58
N LYS A 8 -12.02 -0.64 -3.30
CA LYS A 8 -12.05 0.82 -3.47
C LYS A 8 -10.96 1.55 -2.68
N THR A 9 -10.67 1.09 -1.46
CA THR A 9 -9.79 1.76 -0.50
C THR A 9 -8.80 0.80 0.16
N ARG A 10 -8.65 -0.41 -0.39
CA ARG A 10 -7.67 -1.39 0.08
C ARG A 10 -7.28 -2.39 -0.99
N PHE A 11 -6.05 -2.88 -0.89
CA PHE A 11 -5.56 -4.05 -1.61
C PHE A 11 -5.17 -5.11 -0.59
N PHE A 12 -5.45 -6.38 -0.91
CA PHE A 12 -5.19 -7.46 0.03
C PHE A 12 -4.89 -8.78 -0.68
N ILE A 13 -4.23 -9.68 0.04
CA ILE A 13 -3.97 -11.06 -0.37
C ILE A 13 -4.65 -11.95 0.66
N GLU A 14 -5.42 -12.92 0.16
CA GLU A 14 -5.98 -14.00 0.95
C GLU A 14 -5.51 -15.33 0.41
N GLU A 15 -5.25 -16.26 1.33
CA GLU A 15 -4.95 -17.66 1.02
C GLU A 15 -5.80 -18.54 1.92
N ASP A 16 -6.47 -19.53 1.34
CA ASP A 16 -7.36 -20.45 2.05
C ASP A 16 -8.41 -19.76 2.95
N GLY A 17 -8.89 -18.58 2.52
CA GLY A 17 -9.85 -17.76 3.27
C GLY A 17 -9.26 -16.96 4.44
N HIS A 18 -7.93 -16.95 4.58
CA HIS A 18 -7.23 -16.19 5.61
C HIS A 18 -6.52 -14.99 5.00
N LEU A 19 -6.67 -13.83 5.67
CA LEU A 19 -5.97 -12.61 5.29
C LEU A 19 -4.46 -12.78 5.52
N VAL A 20 -3.70 -12.77 4.43
CA VAL A 20 -2.24 -12.86 4.43
C VAL A 20 -1.61 -11.48 4.53
N GLY A 21 -2.19 -10.49 3.87
CA GLY A 21 -1.77 -9.10 4.03
C GLY A 21 -2.74 -8.13 3.38
N GLU A 22 -2.71 -6.88 3.84
CA GLU A 22 -3.49 -5.80 3.27
C GLU A 22 -2.77 -4.46 3.40
N VAL A 23 -3.09 -3.56 2.48
CA VAL A 23 -2.80 -2.14 2.56
C VAL A 23 -4.10 -1.39 2.39
N ARG A 24 -4.30 -0.35 3.20
CA ARG A 24 -5.48 0.50 3.19
C ARG A 24 -5.08 1.94 3.02
N TRP A 25 -5.94 2.68 2.34
CA TRP A 25 -5.82 4.12 2.20
C TRP A 25 -7.17 4.80 2.34
N ARG A 26 -7.15 6.11 2.58
CA ARG A 26 -8.32 6.99 2.49
C ARG A 26 -8.13 7.96 1.35
N VAL A 27 -9.22 8.39 0.74
CA VAL A 27 -9.20 9.48 -0.23
C VAL A 27 -9.37 10.79 0.52
N LEU A 28 -8.39 11.69 0.39
CA LEU A 28 -8.41 13.02 0.98
C LEU A 28 -9.34 13.95 0.20
N PRO A 29 -9.74 15.11 0.77
CA PRO A 29 -10.55 16.10 0.05
C PRO A 29 -9.90 16.61 -1.26
N SER A 30 -8.57 16.56 -1.36
CA SER A 30 -7.83 16.89 -2.58
C SER A 30 -7.96 15.84 -3.70
N GLY A 31 -8.42 14.63 -3.37
CA GLY A 31 -8.39 13.46 -4.23
C GLY A 31 -7.18 12.55 -3.99
N ASP A 32 -6.20 12.99 -3.22
CA ASP A 32 -4.97 12.24 -2.91
C ASP A 32 -5.22 11.09 -1.94
N PHE A 33 -4.29 10.13 -1.90
CA PHE A 33 -4.40 8.95 -1.06
C PHE A 33 -3.60 9.09 0.23
N ASP A 34 -4.28 8.96 1.36
CA ASP A 34 -3.65 8.79 2.66
C ASP A 34 -3.48 7.29 2.96
N VAL A 35 -2.28 6.75 2.73
CA VAL A 35 -1.96 5.35 3.00
C VAL A 35 -1.70 5.17 4.49
N ASN A 36 -2.73 4.70 5.19
CA ASN A 36 -2.83 4.82 6.65
C ASN A 36 -2.72 3.48 7.39
N GLY A 37 -2.63 2.36 6.69
CA GLY A 37 -2.50 1.07 7.35
C GLY A 37 -1.97 -0.02 6.43
N THR A 38 -1.00 -0.76 6.94
CA THR A 38 -0.49 -1.99 6.35
C THR A 38 -0.57 -3.11 7.39
N PHE A 39 -1.01 -4.28 6.97
CA PHE A 39 -1.04 -5.47 7.79
C PHE A 39 -0.46 -6.65 7.00
N VAL A 40 0.32 -7.48 7.69
CA VAL A 40 0.82 -8.75 7.18
C VAL A 40 0.67 -9.77 8.29
N ASN A 41 0.13 -10.94 7.95
CA ASN A 41 0.03 -12.07 8.85
C ASN A 41 1.41 -12.38 9.45
N PRO A 42 1.55 -12.49 10.79
CA PRO A 42 2.81 -12.80 11.45
C PRO A 42 3.58 -13.98 10.85
N ASP A 43 2.87 -15.03 10.44
CA ASP A 43 3.46 -16.26 9.89
C ASP A 43 4.04 -16.06 8.48
N ARG A 44 3.71 -14.95 7.83
CA ARG A 44 4.12 -14.59 6.46
C ARG A 44 4.99 -13.33 6.42
N ARG A 45 5.43 -12.84 7.59
CA ARG A 45 6.36 -11.70 7.66
C ARG A 45 7.72 -12.10 7.09
N GLY A 46 8.39 -11.15 6.45
CA GLY A 46 9.69 -11.38 5.80
C GLY A 46 9.59 -11.87 4.35
N GLU A 47 8.39 -12.11 3.83
CA GLU A 47 8.16 -12.52 2.43
C GLU A 47 7.95 -11.34 1.46
N GLY A 48 8.12 -10.10 1.91
CA GLY A 48 7.94 -8.90 1.07
C GLY A 48 6.47 -8.58 0.72
N ILE A 49 5.49 -9.17 1.41
CA ILE A 49 4.06 -8.96 1.13
C ILE A 49 3.63 -7.49 1.29
N ALA A 50 4.05 -6.83 2.38
CA ALA A 50 3.70 -5.43 2.62
C ALA A 50 4.22 -4.51 1.52
N GLU A 51 5.50 -4.67 1.16
CA GLU A 51 6.12 -3.92 0.06
C GLU A 51 5.33 -4.09 -1.24
N ARG A 52 5.01 -5.33 -1.64
CA ARG A 52 4.27 -5.59 -2.88
C ARG A 52 2.89 -4.94 -2.88
N LEU A 53 2.18 -4.97 -1.76
CA LEU A 53 0.89 -4.32 -1.61
C LEU A 53 1.01 -2.80 -1.72
N VAL A 54 2.00 -2.19 -1.06
CA VAL A 54 2.28 -0.75 -1.10
C VAL A 54 2.64 -0.31 -2.53
N LEU A 55 3.49 -1.07 -3.23
CA LEU A 55 3.87 -0.80 -4.61
C LEU A 55 2.66 -0.82 -5.56
N GLU A 56 1.67 -1.69 -5.33
CA GLU A 56 0.44 -1.64 -6.12
C GLU A 56 -0.37 -0.36 -5.86
N VAL A 57 -0.37 0.17 -4.64
CA VAL A 57 -0.99 1.46 -4.33
C VAL A 57 -0.27 2.59 -5.05
N PHE A 58 1.06 2.56 -5.11
CA PHE A 58 1.87 3.57 -5.80
C PHE A 58 1.58 3.57 -7.31
N LYS A 59 1.52 2.39 -7.93
CA LYS A 59 1.09 2.25 -9.33
C LYS A 59 -0.32 2.79 -9.57
N LYS A 60 -1.24 2.56 -8.64
CA LYS A 60 -2.60 3.12 -8.74
C LYS A 60 -2.57 4.64 -8.65
N ALA A 61 -1.79 5.19 -7.72
CA ALA A 61 -1.66 6.63 -7.55
C ALA A 61 -1.07 7.31 -8.80
N GLU A 62 -0.01 6.72 -9.38
CA GLU A 62 0.55 7.13 -10.67
C GLU A 62 -0.49 7.10 -11.79
N ALA A 63 -1.20 5.98 -11.95
CA ALA A 63 -2.19 5.81 -13.01
C ALA A 63 -3.37 6.78 -12.89
N GLU A 64 -3.73 7.17 -11.67
CA GLU A 64 -4.80 8.13 -11.40
C GLU A 64 -4.30 9.58 -11.28
N ASN A 65 -2.98 9.79 -11.43
CA ASN A 65 -2.33 11.08 -11.28
C ASN A 65 -2.68 11.77 -9.93
N VAL A 66 -2.73 10.97 -8.88
CA VAL A 66 -2.94 11.41 -7.48
C VAL A 66 -1.65 11.21 -6.69
N LYS A 67 -1.50 11.96 -5.60
CA LYS A 67 -0.34 11.85 -4.72
C LYS A 67 -0.65 11.02 -3.47
N ILE A 68 0.38 10.74 -2.70
CA ILE A 68 0.35 9.87 -1.53
C ILE A 68 0.82 10.62 -0.29
N LEU A 69 -0.02 10.60 0.75
CA LEU A 69 0.35 10.94 2.12
C LEU A 69 0.64 9.64 2.89
N PRO A 70 1.89 9.39 3.33
CA PRO A 70 2.24 8.15 4.02
C PRO A 70 2.03 8.23 5.53
N SER A 71 0.77 8.31 6.00
CA SER A 71 0.49 8.38 7.44
C SER A 71 0.82 7.10 8.21
N CYS A 72 0.96 5.97 7.53
CA CYS A 72 1.44 4.72 8.12
C CYS A 72 2.97 4.74 8.26
N SER A 73 3.48 4.47 9.46
CA SER A 73 4.93 4.44 9.73
C SER A 73 5.70 3.47 8.84
N TYR A 74 5.10 2.34 8.46
CA TYR A 74 5.74 1.40 7.52
C TYR A 74 5.96 2.03 6.14
N VAL A 75 4.94 2.72 5.62
CA VAL A 75 4.98 3.34 4.30
C VAL A 75 5.92 4.55 4.31
N ALA A 76 5.90 5.34 5.40
CA ALA A 76 6.85 6.44 5.58
C ALA A 76 8.30 5.93 5.55
N ASN A 77 8.62 4.90 6.34
CA ASN A 77 9.96 4.30 6.35
C ASN A 77 10.34 3.72 4.98
N TYR A 78 9.41 3.06 4.29
CA TYR A 78 9.66 2.55 2.95
C TYR A 78 10.04 3.68 1.98
N LEU A 79 9.33 4.79 2.03
CA LEU A 79 9.60 5.94 1.15
C LEU A 79 10.89 6.69 1.48
N ASP A 80 11.32 6.69 2.74
CA ASP A 80 12.61 7.25 3.15
C ASP A 80 13.79 6.51 2.49
N ASP A 81 13.66 5.20 2.31
CA ASP A 81 14.67 4.35 1.65
C ASP A 81 14.54 4.30 0.12
N HIS A 82 13.41 4.79 -0.43
CA HIS A 82 13.07 4.72 -1.86
C HIS A 82 12.79 6.10 -2.46
N GLU A 83 13.88 6.84 -2.72
CA GLU A 83 13.83 8.21 -3.23
C GLU A 83 13.12 8.33 -4.61
N GLU A 84 13.06 7.25 -5.38
CA GLU A 84 12.38 7.20 -6.68
C GLU A 84 10.88 7.53 -6.60
N TYR A 85 10.26 7.38 -5.42
CA TYR A 85 8.85 7.67 -5.20
C TYR A 85 8.59 9.05 -4.60
N ARG A 86 9.62 9.88 -4.40
CA ARG A 86 9.47 11.24 -3.83
C ARG A 86 8.47 12.09 -4.60
N ASP A 87 8.45 11.96 -5.94
CA ASP A 87 7.53 12.70 -6.79
C ASP A 87 6.07 12.29 -6.58
N LEU A 88 5.79 11.13 -5.97
CA LEU A 88 4.43 10.70 -5.65
C LEU A 88 3.93 11.23 -4.31
N LEU A 89 4.77 11.89 -3.51
CA LEU A 89 4.41 12.37 -2.18
C LEU A 89 3.79 13.77 -2.22
N ILE A 90 2.99 14.09 -1.20
CA ILE A 90 2.52 15.46 -0.91
C ILE A 90 3.29 16.10 0.24
#